data_AF-A0A3E0QYH5-F1
#
_entry.id   AF-A0A3E0QYH5-F1
#
_cell.length_a   1.000
_cell.length_b   1.000
_cell.length_c   1.000
_cell.angle_alpha   90.00
_cell.angle_beta   90.00
_cell.angle_gamma   90.00
#
_symmetry.space_group_name_H-M   'P 1'
#
loop_
_entity.id
_entity.type
_entity.pdbx_description
1 polymer ?
#
loop_
_entity_poly.entity_id
_entity_poly.type
_entity_poly.pdbx_seq_one_letter_code
_entity_poly.pdbx_strand_id
1 'polypeptide(L)' 'EALKELGREDIMVIVGGVIPAQDYEFLYNQGVAGIFGPGTPIAKAAGAILHLMLEE' A
#
# COMPACT_ATOMS: atom_id res chain seq x y z
N GLU A 1 12.48 5.31 0.84
CA GLU A 1 13.57 6.32 0.97
C GLU A 1 13.11 7.74 1.29
N ALA A 2 12.52 8.53 0.39
CA ALA A 2 12.25 9.96 0.67
C ALA A 2 11.47 10.25 1.97
N LEU A 3 10.44 9.46 2.29
CA LEU A 3 9.69 9.60 3.56
C LEU A 3 10.58 9.30 4.79
N LYS A 4 11.44 8.29 4.68
CA LYS A 4 12.37 7.88 5.73
C LYS A 4 13.45 8.94 5.99
N GLU A 5 13.98 9.56 4.93
CA GLU A 5 14.93 10.68 5.04
C GLU A 5 14.33 11.87 5.80
N LEU A 6 13.01 12.06 5.72
CA LEU A 6 12.26 13.06 6.47
C LEU A 6 11.83 12.60 7.86
N GLY A 7 12.22 11.39 8.30
CA GLY A 7 11.80 10.80 9.57
C GLY A 7 10.32 10.46 9.64
N ARG A 8 9.67 10.20 8.50
CA ARG A 8 8.23 9.91 8.37
C ARG A 8 7.95 8.47 7.97
N GLU A 9 8.61 7.53 8.64
CA GLU A 9 8.37 6.08 8.48
C GLU A 9 6.96 5.66 8.97
N ASP A 10 6.26 6.54 9.69
CA ASP A 10 4.87 6.38 10.12
C ASP A 10 3.84 6.50 8.98
N ILE A 11 4.22 7.08 7.83
CA ILE A 11 3.30 7.27 6.71
C ILE A 11 3.15 5.94 5.96
N MET A 12 1.94 5.38 6.02
CA MET A 12 1.57 4.19 5.26
C MET A 12 1.59 4.45 3.75
N VAL A 13 2.24 3.56 2.99
CA VAL A 13 2.32 3.63 1.52
C VAL A 13 1.42 2.57 0.89
N ILE A 14 0.52 3.02 0.01
CA ILE A 14 -0.39 2.17 -0.76
C ILE A 14 -0.08 2.34 -2.25
N VAL A 15 -0.09 1.25 -3.01
CA VAL A 15 0.11 1.29 -4.46
C VAL A 15 -1.13 0.80 -5.20
N GLY A 16 -1.34 1.33 -6.40
CA GLY A 16 -2.43 0.90 -7.26
C GLY A 16 -2.11 1.07 -8.74
N GLY A 17 -2.99 0.56 -9.59
CA GLY A 17 -2.79 0.51 -11.03
C GLY A 17 -2.37 -0.88 -11.53
N VAL A 18 -1.78 -0.95 -12.72
CA VAL A 18 -1.38 -2.22 -13.34
C VAL A 18 0.00 -2.63 -12.81
N ILE A 19 0.03 -3.62 -11.91
CA ILE A 19 1.25 -4.13 -11.28
C ILE A 19 1.35 -5.64 -11.57
N PRO A 20 2.45 -6.13 -12.15
CA PRO A 20 2.69 -7.56 -12.36
C PRO A 20 2.68 -8.33 -11.03
N ALA A 21 2.04 -9.50 -11.00
CA ALA A 21 1.91 -10.30 -9.77
C ALA A 21 3.28 -10.70 -9.16
N GLN A 22 4.29 -10.91 -10.00
CA GLN A 22 5.66 -11.23 -9.59
C GLN A 22 6.36 -10.10 -8.81
N ASP A 23 5.88 -8.85 -8.94
CA ASP A 23 6.47 -7.68 -8.28
C ASP A 23 5.87 -7.47 -6.88
N TYR A 24 4.83 -8.22 -6.50
CA TYR A 24 4.09 -7.98 -5.25
C TYR A 24 4.97 -8.22 -4.02
N GLU A 25 5.69 -9.34 -3.99
CA GLU A 25 6.60 -9.66 -2.88
C GLU A 25 7.70 -8.59 -2.73
N PHE A 26 8.26 -8.14 -3.85
CA PHE A 26 9.22 -7.03 -3.85
C PHE A 26 8.63 -5.75 -3.24
N LEU A 27 7.42 -5.36 -3.64
CA LEU A 27 6.77 -4.15 -3.14
C LEU A 27 6.44 -4.24 -1.64
N TYR A 28 5.94 -5.39 -1.16
CA TYR A 28 5.72 -5.61 0.27
C TYR A 28 7.04 -5.55 1.06
N ASN A 29 8.11 -6.16 0.55
CA ASN A 29 9.44 -6.09 1.18
C ASN A 29 10.03 -4.67 1.23
N GLN A 30 9.54 -3.73 0.40
CA GLN A 30 9.90 -2.31 0.43
C GLN A 30 9.02 -1.47 1.37
N GLY A 31 8.06 -2.08 2.08
CA GLY A 31 7.20 -1.38 3.05
C GLY A 31 5.88 -0.85 2.49
N VAL A 32 5.43 -1.35 1.32
CA VAL A 32 4.06 -1.10 0.86
C VAL A 32 3.09 -1.86 1.74
N ALA A 33 2.08 -1.19 2.28
CA ALA A 33 1.08 -1.79 3.16
C ALA A 33 -0.11 -2.41 2.40
N GLY A 34 -0.31 -2.02 1.14
CA GLY A 34 -1.41 -2.57 0.32
C GLY A 34 -1.27 -2.30 -1.17
N ILE A 35 -1.72 -3.27 -1.96
CA ILE A 35 -1.69 -3.25 -3.43
C ILE A 35 -3.13 -3.38 -3.97
N PHE A 36 -3.60 -2.38 -4.73
CA PHE A 36 -4.95 -2.37 -5.31
C PHE A 36 -4.90 -2.28 -6.84
N GLY A 37 -5.04 -3.44 -7.48
CA GLY A 37 -4.95 -3.59 -8.94
C GLY A 37 -6.15 -3.06 -9.74
N PRO A 38 -6.11 -3.18 -11.08
CA PRO A 38 -7.17 -2.68 -11.96
C PRO A 38 -8.52 -3.34 -11.65
N GLY A 39 -9.59 -2.53 -11.68
CA GLY A 39 -10.94 -3.02 -11.40
C GLY A 39 -11.26 -3.20 -9.91
N THR A 40 -10.35 -2.86 -8.99
CA THR A 40 -10.66 -2.84 -7.55
C THR A 40 -11.78 -1.84 -7.25
N PRO A 41 -12.90 -2.26 -6.64
CA PRO A 41 -13.96 -1.33 -6.24
C PRO A 41 -13.46 -0.34 -5.19
N ILE A 42 -13.78 0.94 -5.37
CA ILE A 42 -13.35 2.02 -4.46
C ILE A 42 -13.76 1.73 -3.01
N ALA A 43 -15.01 1.30 -2.79
CA ALA A 43 -15.51 0.99 -1.45
C ALA A 43 -14.71 -0.15 -0.77
N LYS A 44 -14.27 -1.14 -1.56
CA LYS A 44 -13.43 -2.24 -1.06
C LYS A 44 -12.03 -1.75 -0.70
N ALA A 45 -11.41 -0.95 -1.55
CA ALA A 45 -10.10 -0.36 -1.28
C ALA A 45 -10.14 0.55 -0.04
N ALA A 46 -11.12 1.44 0.04
CA ALA A 46 -11.29 2.36 1.16
C ALA A 46 -11.49 1.62 2.49
N GLY A 47 -12.35 0.59 2.52
CA GLY A 47 -12.55 -0.23 3.72
C GLY A 47 -11.28 -0.96 4.16
N ALA A 48 -10.54 -1.55 3.21
CA ALA A 48 -9.27 -2.22 3.51
C ALA A 48 -8.21 -1.24 4.04
N ILE A 49 -8.07 -0.06 3.41
CA ILE A 49 -7.12 0.98 3.85
C ILE A 49 -7.48 1.46 5.25
N LEU A 50 -8.76 1.75 5.52
CA LEU A 50 -9.19 2.21 6.84
C LEU A 50 -8.94 1.16 7.92
N HIS A 51 -9.21 -0.11 7.62
CA HIS A 51 -8.94 -1.21 8.53
C HIS A 51 -7.44 -1.35 8.83
N LEU A 52 -6.58 -1.32 7.81
CA LEU A 52 -5.11 -1.34 7.98
C LEU A 52 -4.62 -0.16 8.83
N MET A 53 -5.18 1.05 8.64
CA MET A 53 -4.78 2.23 9.42
C MET A 53 -5.20 2.21 10.89
N LEU A 54 -6.24 1.45 11.24
CA LEU A 54 -6.81 1.45 12.60
C LEU A 54 -6.41 0.25 13.44
N GLU A 55 -5.99 -0.85 12.80
CA GLU A 55 -5.64 -2.12 13.46
C GLU A 55 -4.14 -2.33 13.64
N GLU A 56 -3.30 -1.41 13.16
CA GLU A 56 -1.89 -1.28 13.54
C GLU A 56 -1.67 -0.33 14.73
#